data_AF-A0A936JSE3-F1
#
_entry.id   AF-A0A936JSE3-F1
#
_cell.length_a   1.000
_cell.length_b   1.000
_cell.length_c   1.000
_cell.angle_alpha   90.00
_cell.angle_beta   90.00
_cell.angle_gamma   90.00
#
_symmetry.space_group_name_H-M   'P 1'
#
loop_
_entity.id
_entity.type
_entity.pdbx_description
1 polymer ?
#
loop_
_entity_poly.entity_id
_entity_poly.type
_entity_poly.pdbx_seq_one_letter_code
_entity_poly.pdbx_strand_id
1 'polypeptide(L)'
;MNRTAAKVAKILDADVLQVKRWTFDFKSFLSSTANPTKGKVRMFNDADLLVLMYVCHHWEEEPDVECIKVGLNQGEHREDAYVEHLYLHSPLIQDPPDDLDETWRHGILLVGGGRYEYLELARSYRHVAESMLRTALEKNEVDGWAYPVLFAYRHTLELYLKLIGEIDEITHSLARCVQLVEQRRKVTLPPPIREWILQLEQIDPAGTAFRYVDDDMGCSRYFEHWFDFRHFQFAMRRVFDALDMAILRTGAKGKPVRKKK
;
A
#
# COMPACT_ATOMS: atom_id res chain seq x y z
N MET A 1 -9.27 -3.97 17.68
CA MET A 1 -9.69 -2.75 18.43
C MET A 1 -10.65 -3.09 19.56
N ASN A 2 -10.53 -2.44 20.73
CA ASN A 2 -11.43 -2.67 21.87
C ASN A 2 -12.58 -1.64 21.95
N ARG A 3 -13.83 -2.11 22.10
CA ARG A 3 -15.07 -1.30 22.15
C ARG A 3 -15.83 -1.55 23.46
N THR A 4 -16.55 -0.53 23.94
CA THR A 4 -17.45 -0.69 25.11
C THR A 4 -18.82 -1.22 24.67
N ALA A 5 -19.62 -1.74 25.61
CA ALA A 5 -20.98 -2.20 25.33
C ALA A 5 -21.87 -1.13 24.67
N ALA A 6 -21.72 0.14 25.06
CA ALA A 6 -22.46 1.25 24.47
C ALA A 6 -22.05 1.50 23.00
N LYS A 7 -20.76 1.36 22.69
CA LYS A 7 -20.27 1.49 21.31
C LYS A 7 -20.74 0.32 20.44
N VAL A 8 -20.75 -0.90 20.98
CA VAL A 8 -21.27 -2.09 20.29
C VAL A 8 -22.77 -1.96 20.03
N ALA A 9 -23.56 -1.57 21.03
CA ALA A 9 -25.00 -1.30 20.90
C ALA A 9 -25.29 -0.30 19.77
N LYS A 10 -24.53 0.79 19.70
CA LYS A 10 -24.65 1.78 18.62
C LYS A 10 -24.29 1.21 17.24
N ILE A 11 -23.32 0.30 17.15
CA ILE A 11 -22.94 -0.34 15.88
C ILE A 11 -24.04 -1.28 15.39
N LEU A 12 -24.59 -2.08 16.32
CA LEU A 12 -25.61 -3.09 16.02
C LEU A 12 -27.04 -2.53 15.95
N ASP A 13 -27.21 -1.22 16.13
CA ASP A 13 -28.52 -0.57 16.32
C ASP A 13 -29.42 -1.29 17.34
N ALA A 14 -28.81 -1.70 18.47
CA ALA A 14 -29.45 -2.49 19.51
C ALA A 14 -29.40 -1.79 20.86
N ASP A 15 -30.27 -2.21 21.80
CA ASP A 15 -30.21 -1.72 23.17
C ASP A 15 -28.99 -2.29 23.94
N VAL A 16 -28.40 -1.49 24.84
CA VAL A 16 -27.22 -1.89 25.63
C VAL A 16 -27.51 -3.09 26.55
N LEU A 17 -28.73 -3.21 27.09
CA LEU A 17 -29.14 -4.37 27.88
C LEU A 17 -29.25 -5.62 27.01
N GLN A 18 -29.72 -5.48 25.77
CA GLN A 18 -29.78 -6.58 24.81
C GLN A 18 -28.36 -7.06 24.45
N VAL A 19 -27.42 -6.15 24.21
CA VAL A 19 -26.01 -6.52 24.01
C VAL A 19 -25.44 -7.25 25.22
N LYS A 20 -25.76 -6.82 26.45
CA LYS A 20 -25.33 -7.51 27.68
C LYS A 20 -25.92 -8.91 27.79
N ARG A 21 -27.19 -9.09 27.40
CA ARG A 21 -27.87 -10.39 27.36
C ARG A 21 -27.16 -11.33 26.39
N TRP A 22 -26.98 -10.91 25.13
CA TRP A 22 -26.21 -11.68 24.14
C TRP A 22 -24.82 -12.05 24.65
N THR A 23 -24.14 -11.10 25.29
CA THR A 23 -22.80 -11.36 25.82
C THR A 23 -22.77 -12.44 26.89
N PHE A 24 -23.84 -12.55 27.70
CA PHE A 24 -23.97 -13.61 28.70
C PHE A 24 -24.32 -14.96 28.04
N ASP A 25 -25.31 -14.97 27.15
CA ASP A 25 -25.84 -16.18 26.51
C ASP A 25 -24.79 -16.84 25.59
N PHE A 26 -23.96 -16.04 24.92
CA PHE A 26 -22.91 -16.50 24.00
C PHE A 26 -21.49 -16.38 24.56
N LYS A 27 -21.34 -16.35 25.89
CA LYS A 27 -20.05 -16.15 26.57
C LYS A 27 -18.93 -17.08 26.09
N SER A 28 -19.25 -18.32 25.72
CA SER A 28 -18.25 -19.30 25.24
C SER A 28 -17.61 -18.95 23.90
N PHE A 29 -18.25 -18.08 23.12
CA PHE A 29 -17.77 -17.62 21.81
C PHE A 29 -17.06 -16.27 21.86
N LEU A 30 -17.04 -15.65 23.03
CA LEU A 30 -16.52 -14.30 23.23
C LEU A 30 -15.24 -14.36 24.07
N SER A 31 -14.40 -13.34 23.89
CA SER A 31 -13.18 -13.12 24.64
C SER A 31 -13.45 -12.98 26.14
N SER A 32 -12.42 -13.24 26.95
CA SER A 32 -12.51 -13.05 28.40
C SER A 32 -12.72 -11.57 28.78
N THR A 33 -12.27 -10.62 27.94
CA THR A 33 -12.50 -9.18 28.13
C THR A 33 -13.94 -8.78 27.86
N ALA A 34 -14.64 -9.52 26.99
CA ALA A 34 -16.07 -9.34 26.76
C ALA A 34 -16.91 -9.87 27.93
N ASN A 35 -16.37 -10.70 28.83
CA ASN A 35 -17.03 -11.15 30.07
C ASN A 35 -16.09 -11.09 31.28
N PRO A 36 -15.67 -9.89 31.73
CA PRO A 36 -14.62 -9.77 32.73
C PRO A 36 -15.14 -10.05 34.15
N THR A 37 -14.23 -10.27 35.09
CA THR A 37 -14.55 -10.39 36.52
C THR A 37 -15.22 -9.13 37.07
N LYS A 38 -16.02 -9.28 38.13
CA LYS A 38 -16.76 -8.18 38.76
C LYS A 38 -15.86 -6.96 39.04
N GLY A 39 -16.35 -5.76 38.69
CA GLY A 39 -15.65 -4.48 38.88
C GLY A 39 -14.80 -4.03 37.70
N LYS A 40 -14.59 -4.87 36.67
CA LYS A 40 -13.90 -4.46 35.44
C LYS A 40 -14.88 -4.06 34.34
N VAL A 41 -14.46 -3.11 33.51
CA VAL A 41 -15.24 -2.65 32.34
C VAL A 41 -15.19 -3.72 31.25
N ARG A 42 -16.34 -3.99 30.66
CA ARG A 42 -16.50 -4.93 29.55
C ARG A 42 -15.98 -4.32 28.25
N MET A 43 -15.07 -5.02 27.60
CA MET A 43 -14.44 -4.60 26.35
C MET A 43 -14.57 -5.70 25.31
N PHE A 44 -14.97 -5.32 24.09
CA PHE A 44 -15.19 -6.21 22.97
C PHE A 44 -14.15 -5.95 21.89
N ASN A 45 -13.41 -6.99 21.49
CA ASN A 45 -12.50 -6.91 20.36
C ASN A 45 -13.24 -7.09 19.03
N ASP A 46 -12.53 -7.17 17.91
CA ASP A 46 -13.14 -7.33 16.58
C ASP A 46 -13.81 -8.71 16.41
N ALA A 47 -13.19 -9.78 16.94
CA ALA A 47 -13.77 -11.11 16.92
C ALA A 47 -15.08 -11.18 17.73
N ASP A 48 -15.12 -10.52 18.88
CA ASP A 48 -16.34 -10.41 19.70
C ASP A 48 -17.46 -9.70 18.96
N LEU A 49 -17.12 -8.64 18.22
CA LEU A 49 -18.11 -7.87 17.48
C LEU A 49 -18.70 -8.68 16.32
N LEU A 50 -17.90 -9.48 15.61
CA LEU A 50 -18.39 -10.39 14.57
C LEU A 50 -19.39 -11.41 15.12
N VAL A 51 -19.09 -12.02 16.26
CA VAL A 51 -20.02 -12.93 16.95
C VAL A 51 -21.31 -12.20 17.29
N LEU A 52 -21.24 -10.99 17.84
CA LEU A 52 -22.44 -10.23 18.19
C LEU A 52 -23.22 -9.70 16.98
N MET A 53 -22.58 -9.43 15.85
CA MET A 53 -23.24 -9.10 14.58
C MET A 53 -24.05 -10.28 14.07
N TYR A 54 -23.46 -11.48 14.08
CA TYR A 54 -24.15 -12.72 13.71
C TYR A 54 -25.34 -12.98 14.64
N VAL A 55 -25.12 -12.90 15.96
CA VAL A 55 -26.21 -13.05 16.94
C VAL A 55 -27.32 -12.04 16.68
N CYS A 56 -26.99 -10.76 16.52
CA CYS A 56 -27.96 -9.70 16.26
C CYS A 56 -28.77 -9.95 14.98
N HIS A 57 -28.14 -10.44 13.92
CA HIS A 57 -28.79 -10.73 12.65
C HIS A 57 -29.83 -11.86 12.76
N HIS A 58 -29.54 -12.88 13.56
CA HIS A 58 -30.42 -14.04 13.76
C HIS A 58 -31.30 -13.94 15.02
N TRP A 59 -31.31 -12.79 15.69
CA TRP A 59 -32.07 -12.60 16.92
C TRP A 59 -33.52 -12.23 16.62
N GLU A 60 -34.42 -13.20 16.78
CA GLU A 60 -35.88 -13.03 16.65
C GLU A 60 -36.56 -12.81 18.02
N GLU A 61 -37.90 -12.68 18.05
CA GLU A 61 -38.66 -12.53 19.31
C GLU A 61 -38.49 -13.75 20.23
N GLU A 62 -38.51 -14.96 19.66
CA GLU A 62 -38.21 -16.24 20.32
C GLU A 62 -37.00 -16.89 19.63
N PRO A 63 -35.77 -16.47 19.96
CA PRO A 63 -34.60 -16.90 19.21
C PRO A 63 -34.26 -18.36 19.48
N ASP A 64 -34.00 -19.13 18.42
CA ASP A 64 -33.38 -20.45 18.54
C ASP A 64 -31.89 -20.29 18.85
N VAL A 65 -31.59 -20.20 20.15
CA VAL A 65 -30.22 -20.03 20.65
C VAL A 65 -29.31 -21.18 20.23
N GLU A 66 -29.82 -22.40 20.09
CA GLU A 66 -28.98 -23.53 19.68
C GLU A 66 -28.63 -23.44 18.19
N CYS A 67 -29.58 -23.04 17.33
CA CYS A 67 -29.31 -22.77 15.91
C CYS A 67 -28.22 -21.70 15.75
N ILE A 68 -28.32 -20.58 16.48
CA ILE A 68 -27.30 -19.52 16.45
C ILE A 68 -25.93 -20.06 16.88
N LYS A 69 -25.87 -20.91 17.93
CA LYS A 69 -24.60 -21.55 18.35
C LYS A 69 -24.05 -22.50 17.30
N VAL A 70 -24.89 -23.22 16.55
CA VAL A 70 -24.43 -24.10 15.47
C VAL A 70 -23.71 -23.28 14.40
N GLY A 71 -24.30 -22.18 13.92
CA GLY A 71 -23.64 -21.34 12.92
C GLY A 71 -22.38 -20.64 13.44
N LEU A 72 -22.37 -20.22 14.71
CA LEU A 72 -21.14 -19.71 15.35
C LEU A 72 -20.02 -20.76 15.37
N ASN A 73 -20.32 -22.02 15.67
CA ASN A 73 -19.35 -23.13 15.63
C ASN A 73 -18.85 -23.44 14.22
N GLN A 74 -19.70 -23.24 13.20
CA GLN A 74 -19.31 -23.39 11.79
C GLN A 74 -18.50 -22.21 11.26
N GLY A 75 -18.43 -21.10 12.01
CA GLY A 75 -17.66 -19.91 11.64
C GLY A 75 -18.42 -18.94 10.73
N GLU A 76 -19.74 -19.05 10.64
CA GLU A 76 -20.59 -18.21 9.75
C GLU A 76 -20.50 -16.71 10.08
N HIS A 77 -20.19 -16.36 11.34
CA HIS A 77 -19.88 -14.99 11.75
C HIS A 77 -18.65 -14.37 11.05
N ARG A 78 -17.92 -15.13 10.23
CA ARG A 78 -16.75 -14.68 9.43
C ARG A 78 -17.08 -14.50 7.95
N GLU A 79 -18.32 -14.68 7.54
CA GLU A 79 -18.74 -14.38 6.18
C GLU A 79 -18.55 -12.89 5.84
N ASP A 80 -18.35 -12.62 4.55
CA ASP A 80 -17.99 -11.29 4.04
C ASP A 80 -18.97 -10.20 4.51
N ALA A 81 -20.28 -10.51 4.58
CA ALA A 81 -21.29 -9.54 5.03
C ALA A 81 -21.03 -9.00 6.45
N TYR A 82 -20.62 -9.85 7.39
CA TYR A 82 -20.31 -9.44 8.76
C TYR A 82 -18.95 -8.75 8.85
N VAL A 83 -17.96 -9.25 8.10
CA VAL A 83 -16.61 -8.68 8.06
C VAL A 83 -16.62 -7.27 7.45
N GLU A 84 -17.34 -7.07 6.36
CA GLU A 84 -17.52 -5.76 5.73
C GLU A 84 -18.26 -4.79 6.66
N HIS A 85 -19.30 -5.27 7.36
CA HIS A 85 -20.00 -4.45 8.35
C HIS A 85 -19.08 -4.04 9.52
N LEU A 86 -18.21 -4.94 9.99
CA LEU A 86 -17.15 -4.60 10.94
C LEU A 86 -16.21 -3.52 10.40
N TYR A 87 -15.81 -3.61 9.12
CA TYR A 87 -14.90 -2.65 8.49
C TYR A 87 -15.51 -1.25 8.36
N LEU A 88 -16.81 -1.12 8.12
CA LEU A 88 -17.51 0.18 8.16
C LEU A 88 -17.37 0.91 9.52
N HIS A 89 -17.07 0.17 10.58
CA HIS A 89 -16.91 0.67 11.94
C HIS A 89 -15.47 0.56 12.46
N SER A 90 -14.52 0.32 11.57
CA SER A 90 -13.10 0.22 11.89
C SER A 90 -12.32 1.30 11.11
N PRO A 91 -11.42 2.05 11.75
CA PRO A 91 -10.61 3.03 11.02
C PRO A 91 -9.64 2.31 10.08
N LEU A 92 -9.29 2.99 8.98
CA LEU A 92 -8.30 2.48 8.02
C LEU A 92 -6.89 2.35 8.64
N ILE A 93 -6.54 3.26 9.55
CA ILE A 93 -5.27 3.24 10.28
C ILE A 93 -5.54 2.73 11.69
N GLN A 94 -4.85 1.65 12.05
CA GLN A 94 -5.04 0.93 13.30
C GLN A 94 -3.70 0.71 14.00
N ASP A 95 -3.74 0.48 15.30
CA ASP A 95 -2.58 -0.02 16.03
C ASP A 95 -2.22 -1.43 15.53
N PRO A 96 -0.93 -1.82 15.58
CA PRO A 96 -0.50 -3.17 15.26
C PRO A 96 -1.26 -4.23 16.08
N PRO A 97 -1.69 -5.34 15.47
CA PRO A 97 -2.25 -6.48 16.21
C PRO A 97 -1.26 -7.03 17.25
N ASP A 98 -1.77 -7.47 18.40
CA ASP A 98 -0.95 -8.01 19.49
C ASP A 98 -0.31 -9.37 19.13
N ASP A 99 -0.86 -10.08 18.14
CA ASP A 99 -0.52 -11.42 17.68
C ASP A 99 0.16 -11.44 16.29
N LEU A 100 0.91 -10.38 15.96
CA LEU A 100 1.71 -10.33 14.75
C LEU A 100 2.80 -11.41 14.73
N ASP A 101 2.73 -12.29 13.72
CA ASP A 101 3.73 -13.32 13.43
C ASP A 101 4.13 -13.35 11.93
N GLU A 102 4.99 -14.30 11.57
CA GLU A 102 5.48 -14.44 10.18
C GLU A 102 4.44 -14.98 9.19
N THR A 103 3.23 -15.35 9.63
CA THR A 103 2.15 -15.85 8.78
C THR A 103 1.23 -14.75 8.25
N TRP A 104 1.34 -13.53 8.77
CA TRP A 104 0.57 -12.38 8.30
C TRP A 104 0.87 -12.04 6.83
N ARG A 105 -0.17 -11.77 6.03
CA ARG A 105 -0.05 -11.55 4.56
C ARG A 105 -0.68 -10.25 4.05
N HIS A 106 -1.53 -9.61 4.84
CA HIS A 106 -2.45 -8.57 4.35
C HIS A 106 -2.31 -7.21 5.05
N GLY A 107 -1.44 -7.10 6.05
CA GLY A 107 -1.15 -5.86 6.76
C GLY A 107 0.29 -5.41 6.53
N ILE A 108 0.53 -4.10 6.68
CA ILE A 108 1.88 -3.53 6.71
C ILE A 108 2.05 -2.68 7.97
N LEU A 109 3.26 -2.71 8.55
CA LEU A 109 3.63 -1.72 9.55
C LEU A 109 4.13 -0.46 8.86
N LEU A 110 3.29 0.56 8.80
CA LEU A 110 3.67 1.85 8.25
C LEU A 110 4.47 2.65 9.29
N VAL A 111 5.79 2.49 9.27
CA VAL A 111 6.69 3.19 10.20
C VAL A 111 7.14 4.53 9.59
N GLY A 112 6.67 5.64 10.16
CA GLY A 112 7.20 6.97 9.85
C GLY A 112 8.66 7.12 10.30
N GLY A 113 9.49 7.80 9.50
CA GLY A 113 10.88 8.12 9.90
C GLY A 113 11.99 7.22 9.36
N GLY A 114 11.88 6.74 8.11
CA GLY A 114 13.05 6.40 7.30
C GLY A 114 13.80 5.12 7.70
N ARG A 115 13.08 4.03 8.01
CA ARG A 115 13.70 2.71 8.15
C ARG A 115 14.03 2.03 6.82
N TYR A 116 13.32 2.36 5.75
CA TYR A 116 13.72 1.91 4.43
C TYR A 116 14.92 2.74 3.99
N GLU A 117 16.05 2.08 3.75
CA GLU A 117 17.16 2.74 3.06
C GLU A 117 16.59 3.28 1.74
N TYR A 118 16.93 4.51 1.34
CA TYR A 118 16.36 5.15 0.14
C TYR A 118 16.43 4.24 -1.11
N LEU A 119 17.42 3.34 -1.14
CA LEU A 119 17.58 2.28 -2.12
C LEU A 119 16.44 1.25 -2.10
N GLU A 120 16.01 0.78 -0.93
CA GLU A 120 14.89 -0.15 -0.78
C GLU A 120 13.59 0.48 -1.29
N LEU A 121 13.37 1.77 -1.01
CA LEU A 121 12.22 2.50 -1.56
C LEU A 121 12.28 2.53 -3.10
N ALA A 122 13.42 2.89 -3.68
CA ALA A 122 13.61 2.91 -5.13
C ALA A 122 13.41 1.51 -5.75
N ARG A 123 13.90 0.45 -5.10
CA ARG A 123 13.69 -0.96 -5.51
C ARG A 123 12.23 -1.39 -5.42
N SER A 124 11.51 -0.96 -4.38
CA SER A 124 10.08 -1.22 -4.24
C SER A 124 9.29 -0.58 -5.38
N TYR A 125 9.56 0.68 -5.71
CA TYR A 125 8.93 1.34 -6.87
C TYR A 125 9.29 0.66 -8.20
N ARG A 126 10.54 0.21 -8.38
CA ARG A 126 10.93 -0.59 -9.55
C ARG A 126 10.10 -1.86 -9.65
N HIS A 127 9.97 -2.61 -8.54
CA HIS A 127 9.21 -3.85 -8.51
C HIS A 127 7.73 -3.64 -8.86
N VAL A 128 7.13 -2.55 -8.38
CA VAL A 128 5.77 -2.15 -8.73
C VAL A 128 5.67 -1.84 -10.22
N ALA A 129 6.56 -1.01 -10.78
CA ALA A 129 6.57 -0.65 -12.20
C ALA A 129 6.72 -1.89 -13.12
N GLU A 130 7.64 -2.79 -12.76
CA GLU A 130 7.86 -4.06 -13.47
C GLU A 130 6.63 -4.99 -13.39
N SER A 131 6.00 -5.08 -12.22
CA SER A 131 4.81 -5.91 -12.03
C SER A 131 3.60 -5.36 -12.78
N MET A 132 3.42 -4.04 -12.85
CA MET A 132 2.38 -3.40 -13.65
C MET A 132 2.57 -3.66 -15.14
N LEU A 133 3.79 -3.47 -15.65
CA LEU A 133 4.10 -3.74 -17.06
C LEU A 133 3.93 -5.22 -17.41
N ARG A 134 4.40 -6.13 -16.55
CA ARG A 134 4.21 -7.58 -16.74
C ARG A 134 2.72 -7.92 -16.80
N THR A 135 1.92 -7.43 -15.84
CA THR A 135 0.48 -7.68 -15.79
C THR A 135 -0.22 -7.13 -17.05
N ALA A 136 0.13 -5.92 -17.49
CA ALA A 136 -0.44 -5.31 -18.70
C ALA A 136 -0.14 -6.14 -19.96
N LEU A 137 1.09 -6.66 -20.09
CA LEU A 137 1.51 -7.52 -21.19
C LEU A 137 0.85 -8.92 -21.13
N GLU A 138 0.70 -9.49 -19.95
CA GLU A 138 0.07 -10.81 -19.74
C GLU A 138 -1.44 -10.76 -20.03
N LYS A 139 -2.12 -9.69 -19.62
CA LYS A 139 -3.54 -9.48 -19.89
C LYS A 139 -3.84 -8.92 -21.28
N ASN A 140 -2.82 -8.47 -22.01
CA ASN A 140 -2.95 -7.77 -23.29
C ASN A 140 -3.83 -6.50 -23.18
N GLU A 141 -3.71 -5.77 -22.08
CA GLU A 141 -4.53 -4.59 -21.73
C GLU A 141 -3.69 -3.30 -21.69
N VAL A 142 -2.64 -3.18 -22.51
CA VAL A 142 -1.63 -2.11 -22.39
C VAL A 142 -2.21 -0.70 -22.33
N ASP A 143 -3.33 -0.43 -23.02
CA ASP A 143 -3.95 0.90 -23.09
C ASP A 143 -4.37 1.44 -21.71
N GLY A 144 -5.00 0.60 -20.88
CA GLY A 144 -5.47 1.00 -19.54
C GLY A 144 -4.33 1.17 -18.52
N TRP A 145 -3.15 0.63 -18.83
CA TRP A 145 -1.99 0.61 -17.94
C TRP A 145 -0.88 1.56 -18.39
N ALA A 146 -0.97 2.14 -19.58
CA ALA A 146 0.16 2.80 -20.22
C ALA A 146 0.71 3.98 -19.40
N TYR A 147 -0.12 4.95 -19.04
CA TYR A 147 0.32 6.10 -18.27
C TYR A 147 0.79 5.75 -16.85
N PRO A 148 0.06 4.92 -16.06
CA PRO A 148 0.55 4.48 -14.76
C PRO A 148 1.91 3.74 -14.84
N VAL A 149 2.11 2.88 -15.85
CA VAL A 149 3.39 2.19 -16.06
C VAL A 149 4.51 3.19 -16.35
N LEU A 150 4.31 4.10 -17.32
CA LEU A 150 5.32 5.10 -17.69
C LEU A 150 5.68 6.01 -16.51
N PHE A 151 4.68 6.47 -15.75
CA PHE A 151 4.90 7.24 -14.53
C PHE A 151 5.74 6.47 -13.51
N ALA A 152 5.38 5.21 -13.21
CA ALA A 152 6.07 4.40 -12.22
C ALA A 152 7.55 4.19 -12.60
N TYR A 153 7.84 3.89 -13.87
CA TYR A 153 9.21 3.77 -14.37
C TYR A 153 9.99 5.08 -14.28
N ARG A 154 9.39 6.19 -14.74
CA ARG A 154 10.00 7.51 -14.72
C ARG A 154 10.31 7.97 -13.29
N HIS A 155 9.38 7.77 -12.36
CA HIS A 155 9.60 8.06 -10.94
C HIS A 155 10.72 7.19 -10.35
N THR A 156 10.74 5.89 -10.68
CA THR A 156 11.80 4.99 -10.24
C THR A 156 13.18 5.43 -10.74
N LEU A 157 13.30 5.84 -12.01
CA LEU A 157 14.55 6.36 -12.56
C LEU A 157 15.03 7.60 -11.81
N GLU A 158 14.12 8.53 -11.51
CA GLU A 158 14.43 9.72 -10.70
C GLU A 158 15.02 9.32 -9.35
N LEU A 159 14.42 8.35 -8.64
CA LEU A 159 14.92 7.89 -7.34
C LEU A 159 16.33 7.29 -7.45
N TYR A 160 16.59 6.42 -8.43
CA TYR A 160 17.91 5.84 -8.63
C TYR A 160 18.97 6.90 -8.97
N LEU A 161 18.64 7.83 -9.88
CA LEU A 161 19.58 8.88 -10.27
C LEU A 161 19.87 9.83 -9.10
N LYS A 162 18.87 10.18 -8.29
CA LYS A 162 19.07 10.98 -7.07
C LYS A 162 19.95 10.25 -6.06
N LEU A 163 19.78 8.95 -5.90
CA LEU A 163 20.64 8.12 -5.04
C LEU A 163 22.09 8.10 -5.54
N ILE A 164 22.30 7.78 -6.80
CA ILE A 164 23.64 7.68 -7.41
C ILE A 164 24.32 9.05 -7.43
N GLY A 165 23.59 10.11 -7.74
CA GLY A 165 24.12 11.47 -7.81
C GLY A 165 24.23 12.17 -6.46
N GLU A 166 23.71 11.57 -5.38
CA GLU A 166 23.57 12.21 -4.07
C GLU A 166 22.87 13.58 -4.18
N ILE A 167 21.80 13.62 -4.98
CA ILE A 167 21.13 14.86 -5.39
C ILE A 167 20.19 15.33 -4.27
N ASP A 168 20.52 16.50 -3.72
CA ASP A 168 19.71 17.19 -2.71
C ASP A 168 18.78 18.26 -3.30
N GLU A 169 18.95 18.58 -4.57
CA GLU A 169 18.14 19.58 -5.28
C GLU A 169 16.69 19.10 -5.42
N ILE A 170 15.75 20.03 -5.23
CA ILE A 170 14.34 19.79 -5.56
C ILE A 170 14.21 19.88 -7.08
N THR A 171 14.43 18.73 -7.73
CA THR A 171 14.27 18.59 -9.18
C THR A 171 13.55 17.29 -9.48
N HIS A 172 12.69 17.32 -10.50
CA HIS A 172 12.08 16.13 -11.07
C HIS A 172 12.64 15.79 -12.44
N SER A 173 13.40 16.68 -13.08
CA SER A 173 13.95 16.47 -14.43
C SER A 173 14.95 15.31 -14.42
N LEU A 174 14.70 14.29 -15.24
CA LEU A 174 15.63 13.19 -15.46
C LEU A 174 16.90 13.69 -16.15
N ALA A 175 16.80 14.65 -17.08
CA ALA A 175 17.96 15.24 -17.73
C ALA A 175 18.89 15.93 -16.71
N ARG A 176 18.32 16.71 -15.79
CA ARG A 176 19.08 17.32 -14.70
C ARG A 176 19.69 16.26 -13.78
N CYS A 177 18.95 15.21 -13.45
CA CYS A 177 19.45 14.12 -12.62
C CYS A 177 20.62 13.36 -13.28
N VAL A 178 20.52 13.05 -14.57
CA VAL A 178 21.61 12.44 -15.35
C VAL A 178 22.84 13.35 -15.33
N GLN A 179 22.67 14.64 -15.64
CA GLN A 179 23.78 15.60 -15.62
C GLN A 179 24.50 15.62 -14.27
N LEU A 180 23.74 15.64 -13.17
CA LEU A 180 24.29 15.66 -11.81
C LEU A 180 25.01 14.35 -11.46
N VAL A 181 24.48 13.20 -11.87
CA VAL A 181 25.15 11.90 -11.73
C VAL A 181 26.48 11.91 -12.47
N GLU A 182 26.48 12.33 -13.73
CA GLU A 182 27.67 12.35 -14.59
C GLU A 182 28.76 13.27 -14.02
N GLN A 183 28.36 14.47 -13.55
CA GLN A 183 29.26 15.42 -12.88
C GLN A 183 29.81 14.86 -11.57
N ARG A 184 28.96 14.32 -10.70
CA ARG A 184 29.34 13.81 -9.38
C ARG A 184 30.28 12.62 -9.49
N ARG A 185 29.99 11.71 -10.42
CA ARG A 185 30.72 10.45 -10.59
C ARG A 185 31.84 10.53 -11.63
N LYS A 186 31.97 11.66 -12.33
CA LYS A 186 32.99 11.89 -13.39
C LYS A 186 32.94 10.80 -14.46
N VAL A 187 31.74 10.38 -14.83
CA VAL A 187 31.47 9.39 -15.88
C VAL A 187 30.37 9.91 -16.78
N THR A 188 30.30 9.40 -18.00
CA THR A 188 29.15 9.61 -18.89
C THR A 188 28.37 8.31 -18.94
N LEU A 189 27.04 8.38 -18.80
CA LEU A 189 26.21 7.20 -18.99
C LEU A 189 26.30 6.78 -20.46
N PRO A 190 26.63 5.51 -20.75
CA PRO A 190 26.82 5.07 -22.12
C PRO A 190 25.48 5.03 -22.87
N PRO A 191 25.46 5.32 -24.19
CA PRO A 191 24.37 4.88 -25.06
C PRO A 191 24.21 3.34 -25.04
N PRO A 192 22.99 2.80 -25.21
CA PRO A 192 21.71 3.51 -25.35
C PRO A 192 21.07 3.90 -23.99
N ILE A 193 21.68 3.53 -22.85
CA ILE A 193 21.11 3.73 -21.51
C ILE A 193 20.76 5.20 -21.26
N ARG A 194 21.70 6.09 -21.56
CA ARG A 194 21.48 7.55 -21.42
C ARG A 194 20.34 8.04 -22.29
N GLU A 195 20.26 7.57 -23.53
CA GLU A 195 19.27 8.01 -24.51
C GLU A 195 17.87 7.58 -24.12
N TRP A 196 17.68 6.34 -23.67
CA TRP A 196 16.39 5.86 -23.20
C TRP A 196 15.85 6.62 -21.99
N ILE A 197 16.74 7.02 -21.06
CA ILE A 197 16.33 7.87 -19.93
C ILE A 197 15.86 9.25 -20.43
N LEU A 198 16.58 9.84 -21.37
CA LEU A 198 16.25 11.16 -21.92
C LEU A 198 15.02 11.15 -22.85
N GLN A 199 14.70 10.02 -23.47
CA GLN A 199 13.44 9.87 -24.22
C GLN A 199 12.22 9.93 -23.29
N LEU A 200 12.30 9.37 -22.08
CA LEU A 200 11.24 9.53 -21.08
C LEU A 200 11.14 10.97 -20.57
N GLU A 201 12.26 11.68 -20.41
CA GLU A 201 12.25 13.12 -20.12
C GLU A 201 11.54 13.92 -21.21
N GLN A 202 11.76 13.59 -22.48
CA GLN A 202 11.15 14.32 -23.60
C GLN A 202 9.62 14.26 -23.56
N ILE A 203 9.07 13.11 -23.15
CA ILE A 203 7.62 12.90 -23.05
C ILE A 203 7.08 13.54 -21.76
N ASP A 204 7.82 13.44 -20.66
CA ASP A 204 7.39 13.91 -19.34
C ASP A 204 8.48 14.71 -18.58
N PRO A 205 8.80 15.95 -19.02
CA PRO A 205 9.91 16.72 -18.47
C PRO A 205 9.71 17.10 -16.99
N ALA A 206 8.46 17.39 -16.62
CA ALA A 206 8.08 17.84 -15.28
C ALA A 206 7.62 16.70 -14.35
N GLY A 207 7.39 15.49 -14.87
CA GLY A 207 6.90 14.36 -14.09
C GLY A 207 5.39 14.31 -13.93
N THR A 208 4.67 15.06 -14.73
CA THR A 208 3.25 15.39 -14.59
C THR A 208 2.43 14.94 -15.78
N ALA A 209 3.04 14.73 -16.95
CA ALA A 209 2.35 14.41 -18.21
C ALA A 209 1.56 13.09 -18.15
N PHE A 210 2.04 12.10 -17.40
CA PHE A 210 1.35 10.81 -17.24
C PHE A 210 0.27 10.81 -16.14
N ARG A 211 0.06 11.93 -15.45
CA ARG A 211 -0.81 12.01 -14.25
C ARG A 211 -1.97 12.97 -14.40
N TYR A 212 -1.78 14.06 -15.14
CA TYR A 212 -2.75 15.13 -15.23
C TYR A 212 -3.20 15.31 -16.68
N VAL A 213 -4.52 15.33 -16.86
CA VAL A 213 -5.17 15.46 -18.17
C VAL A 213 -4.95 16.86 -18.76
N ASP A 214 -4.89 17.89 -17.91
CA ASP A 214 -4.84 19.29 -18.31
C ASP A 214 -3.46 19.93 -18.09
N ASP A 215 -2.38 19.17 -18.27
CA ASP A 215 -1.04 19.71 -18.01
C ASP A 215 -0.59 20.70 -19.10
N ASP A 216 -0.96 21.97 -18.93
CA ASP A 216 -0.50 23.11 -19.73
C ASP A 216 1.02 23.39 -19.55
N MET A 217 1.74 22.67 -18.65
CA MET A 217 3.19 22.81 -18.45
C MET A 217 4.06 22.08 -19.50
N GLY A 218 3.69 22.20 -20.77
CA GLY A 218 4.62 21.95 -21.89
C GLY A 218 4.65 20.53 -22.45
N CYS A 219 3.72 19.65 -22.07
CA CYS A 219 3.45 18.47 -22.88
C CYS A 219 2.73 18.96 -24.13
N SER A 220 3.44 19.04 -25.27
CA SER A 220 2.87 19.69 -26.45
C SER A 220 1.58 18.99 -26.88
N ARG A 221 0.57 19.81 -27.10
CA ARG A 221 -0.68 19.45 -27.77
C ARG A 221 -0.30 18.68 -29.06
N TYR A 222 -0.61 17.39 -29.09
CA TYR A 222 -0.43 16.42 -30.19
C TYR A 222 1.00 15.93 -30.44
N PHE A 223 1.36 14.82 -29.78
CA PHE A 223 2.43 13.93 -30.24
C PHE A 223 1.93 12.48 -30.33
N GLU A 224 2.18 11.84 -31.46
CA GLU A 224 1.94 10.41 -31.66
C GLU A 224 3.27 9.68 -31.54
N HIS A 225 3.53 9.07 -30.38
CA HIS A 225 4.68 8.22 -30.17
C HIS A 225 4.25 6.75 -30.16
N TRP A 226 4.83 5.94 -31.04
CA TRP A 226 4.71 4.49 -30.93
C TRP A 226 5.59 4.00 -29.78
N PHE A 227 4.98 3.31 -28.83
CA PHE A 227 5.66 2.78 -27.66
C PHE A 227 5.41 1.27 -27.54
N ASP A 228 6.38 0.46 -27.98
CA ASP A 228 6.31 -0.99 -27.83
C ASP A 228 6.68 -1.38 -26.39
N PHE A 229 5.71 -1.89 -25.65
CA PHE A 229 5.87 -2.26 -24.24
C PHE A 229 6.84 -3.45 -24.04
N ARG A 230 7.02 -4.32 -25.03
CA ARG A 230 8.03 -5.40 -24.98
C ARG A 230 9.43 -4.84 -25.16
N HIS A 231 9.59 -3.93 -26.13
CA HIS A 231 10.86 -3.21 -26.30
C HIS A 231 11.18 -2.37 -25.07
N PHE A 232 10.21 -1.66 -24.52
CA PHE A 232 10.38 -0.87 -23.31
C PHE A 232 10.79 -1.72 -22.11
N GLN A 233 10.16 -2.89 -21.91
CA GLN A 233 10.55 -3.84 -20.86
C GLN A 233 12.03 -4.26 -21.00
N PHE A 234 12.48 -4.54 -22.22
CA PHE A 234 13.88 -4.83 -22.50
C PHE A 234 14.78 -3.64 -22.16
N ALA A 235 14.45 -2.44 -22.64
CA ALA A 235 15.22 -1.23 -22.40
C ALA A 235 15.35 -0.92 -20.91
N MET A 236 14.24 -0.92 -20.16
CA MET A 236 14.24 -0.59 -18.73
C MET A 236 15.02 -1.59 -17.90
N ARG A 237 14.95 -2.89 -18.21
CA ARG A 237 15.81 -3.90 -17.57
C ARG A 237 17.29 -3.56 -17.74
N ARG A 238 17.72 -3.22 -18.96
CA ARG A 238 19.12 -2.82 -19.21
C ARG A 238 19.50 -1.54 -18.48
N VAL A 239 18.60 -0.56 -18.42
CA VAL A 239 18.81 0.69 -17.68
C VAL A 239 19.01 0.40 -16.20
N PHE A 240 18.10 -0.34 -15.56
CA PHE A 240 18.22 -0.61 -14.13
C PHE A 240 19.39 -1.54 -13.79
N ASP A 241 19.74 -2.50 -14.63
CA ASP A 241 20.95 -3.31 -14.42
C ASP A 241 22.21 -2.40 -14.39
N ALA A 242 22.28 -1.40 -15.27
CA ALA A 242 23.36 -0.43 -15.27
C ALA A 242 23.35 0.48 -14.02
N LEU A 243 22.16 0.90 -13.56
CA LEU A 243 22.01 1.72 -12.36
C LEU A 243 22.33 0.94 -11.08
N ASP A 244 21.92 -0.33 -10.97
CA ASP A 244 22.29 -1.23 -9.86
C ASP A 244 23.80 -1.40 -9.79
N MET A 245 24.46 -1.64 -10.93
CA MET A 245 25.91 -1.72 -11.00
C MET A 245 26.58 -0.40 -10.57
N ALA A 246 26.01 0.75 -10.92
CA ALA A 246 26.49 2.04 -10.46
C ALA A 246 26.34 2.21 -8.93
N ILE A 247 25.22 1.76 -8.36
CA ILE A 247 24.99 1.77 -6.90
C ILE A 247 26.00 0.87 -6.18
N LEU A 248 26.22 -0.35 -6.66
CA LEU A 248 27.21 -1.28 -6.09
C LEU A 248 28.62 -0.70 -6.13
N ARG A 249 29.02 -0.05 -7.24
CA ARG A 249 30.34 0.57 -7.39
C ARG A 249 30.54 1.79 -6.49
N THR A 250 29.47 2.56 -6.27
CA THR A 250 29.54 3.83 -5.52
C THR A 250 29.28 3.65 -4.03
N GLY A 251 28.70 2.52 -3.61
CA GLY A 251 28.27 2.31 -2.23
C GLY A 251 27.17 3.28 -1.80
N ALA A 252 26.40 3.85 -2.74
CA ALA A 252 25.38 4.84 -2.45
C ALA A 252 24.24 4.23 -1.61
N LYS A 253 24.19 4.58 -0.31
CA LYS A 253 23.13 4.14 0.63
C LYS A 253 21.99 5.14 0.80
N GLY A 254 22.02 6.24 0.03
CA GLY A 254 21.15 7.40 0.28
C GLY A 254 21.62 8.22 1.48
N LYS A 255 20.79 9.19 1.89
CA LYS A 255 21.21 10.25 2.83
C LYS A 255 21.60 9.71 4.21
N PRO A 256 22.72 10.15 4.81
CA PRO A 256 22.83 10.15 6.26
C PRO A 256 21.82 11.15 6.84
N VAL A 257 21.17 10.78 7.94
CA VAL A 257 20.18 11.62 8.64
C VAL A 257 20.78 13.00 8.90
N ARG A 258 20.19 14.05 8.32
CA ARG A 258 20.50 15.43 8.73
C ARG A 258 20.16 15.53 10.21
N LYS A 259 21.17 15.60 11.09
CA LYS A 259 20.98 16.01 12.48
C LYS A 259 20.31 17.38 12.42
N LYS A 260 19.07 17.48 12.90
CA LYS A 260 18.42 18.78 13.11
C LYS A 260 19.34 19.58 14.03
N LYS A 261 19.79 20.75 13.56
CA LYS A 261 20.38 21.77 14.43
C LYS A 261 19.27 22.40 15.26
#